data_AF-A0A7S4DKG0-F1
#
_entry.id   AF-A0A7S4DKG0-F1
#
_cell.length_a   1.000
_cell.length_b   1.000
_cell.length_c   1.000
_cell.angle_alpha   90.00
_cell.angle_beta   90.00
_cell.angle_gamma   90.00
#
_symmetry.space_group_name_H-M   'P 1'
#
loop_
_entity.id
_entity.type
_entity.pdbx_description
1 polymer ?
#
loop_
_entity_poly.entity_id
_entity_poly.type
_entity_poly.pdbx_seq_one_letter_code
_entity_poly.pdbx_strand_id
1 'polypeptide(L)'
;GGGGGASALPPLTLRTRLLQALLPLPVSPEHLKRSKLGMVIMGLYKHPEELKENKRLAKALIEKWSRPLFHKETDLRQLGRVHEDRLIEHHMRRGPGDDREGGEAAGGGG
;
A
#
# COMPACT_ATOMS: atom_id res chain seq x y z
N GLY A 1 11.33 -0.87 25.02
CA GLY A 1 10.39 -0.36 26.03
C GLY A 1 9.46 0.63 25.37
N GLY A 2 8.16 0.38 25.40
CA GLY A 2 7.15 1.29 24.85
C GLY A 2 6.01 1.39 25.84
N GLY A 3 6.11 2.34 26.77
CA GLY A 3 5.07 2.62 27.76
C GLY A 3 3.82 3.14 27.07
N GLY A 4 2.87 2.25 26.81
CA GLY A 4 1.51 2.62 26.47
C GLY A 4 0.79 3.01 27.76
N GLY A 5 0.96 4.26 28.20
CA GLY A 5 0.05 4.83 29.18
C GLY A 5 -1.38 4.66 28.65
N ALA A 6 -2.26 4.03 29.43
CA ALA A 6 -3.66 3.90 29.09
C ALA A 6 -4.26 5.32 29.02
N SER A 7 -4.22 5.91 27.83
CA SER A 7 -4.84 7.19 27.55
C SER A 7 -6.34 6.95 27.66
N ALA A 8 -6.97 7.57 28.66
CA ALA A 8 -8.39 7.38 28.93
C ALA A 8 -9.22 7.56 27.66
N LEU A 9 -10.15 6.64 27.42
CA LEU A 9 -11.04 6.76 26.28
C LEU A 9 -11.95 7.98 26.44
N PRO A 10 -12.18 8.75 25.36
CA PRO A 10 -13.21 9.77 25.36
C PRO A 10 -14.59 9.19 25.74
N PRO A 11 -15.58 10.03 26.11
CA PRO A 11 -16.93 9.57 26.42
C PRO A 11 -17.48 8.65 25.31
N LEU A 12 -18.14 7.56 25.73
CA LEU A 12 -18.65 6.53 24.81
C LEU A 12 -19.52 7.15 23.70
N THR A 13 -20.44 8.04 24.07
CA THR A 13 -21.33 8.74 23.14
C THR A 13 -20.56 9.47 22.04
N LEU A 14 -19.46 10.15 22.40
CA LEU A 14 -18.66 10.89 21.42
C LEU A 14 -18.00 9.93 20.42
N ARG A 15 -17.38 8.85 20.93
CA ARG A 15 -16.75 7.82 20.09
C ARG A 15 -17.77 7.19 19.14
N THR A 16 -18.93 6.80 19.65
CA THR A 16 -20.01 6.19 18.86
C THR A 16 -20.52 7.14 17.78
N ARG A 17 -20.82 8.40 18.13
CA ARG A 17 -21.33 9.38 17.17
C ARG A 17 -20.31 9.71 16.08
N LEU A 18 -19.03 9.81 16.43
CA LEU A 18 -17.95 10.01 15.46
C LEU A 18 -17.84 8.82 14.48
N LEU A 19 -17.81 7.58 15.00
CA LEU A 19 -17.74 6.38 14.15
C LEU A 19 -18.94 6.30 13.20
N GLN A 20 -20.15 6.61 13.67
CA GLN A 20 -21.35 6.65 12.84
C GLN A 20 -21.29 7.76 11.78
N ALA A 21 -20.85 8.97 12.15
CA ALA A 21 -20.74 10.10 11.25
C ALA A 21 -19.68 9.87 10.15
N LEU A 22 -18.62 9.12 10.45
CA LEU A 22 -17.54 8.81 9.50
C LEU A 22 -17.95 7.79 8.44
N LEU A 23 -18.87 6.86 8.73
CA LEU A 23 -19.29 5.80 7.81
C LEU A 23 -19.80 6.29 6.44
N PRO A 24 -20.70 7.28 6.35
CA PRO A 24 -21.19 7.76 5.06
C PRO A 24 -20.18 8.63 4.30
N LEU A 25 -19.14 9.15 4.96
CA LEU A 25 -18.25 10.13 4.33
C LEU A 25 -17.35 9.50 3.24
N PRO A 26 -17.11 10.22 2.14
CA PRO A 26 -16.16 9.83 1.10
C PRO A 26 -14.73 10.20 1.52
N VAL A 27 -14.15 9.40 2.41
CA VAL A 27 -12.75 9.60 2.85
C VAL A 27 -11.77 8.94 1.87
N SER A 28 -10.86 9.72 1.29
CA SER A 28 -9.81 9.24 0.40
C SER A 28 -8.54 8.81 1.17
N PRO A 29 -7.65 8.01 0.55
CA PRO A 29 -6.31 7.73 1.04
C PRO A 29 -5.52 8.96 1.51
N GLU A 30 -5.58 10.06 0.76
CA GLU A 30 -4.87 11.30 1.05
C GLU A 30 -5.40 11.97 2.33
N HIS A 31 -6.72 11.95 2.55
CA HIS A 31 -7.33 12.43 3.79
C HIS A 31 -6.82 11.63 5.00
N LEU A 32 -6.70 10.31 4.87
CA LEU A 32 -6.21 9.43 5.94
C LEU A 32 -4.73 9.65 6.24
N LYS A 33 -3.89 9.79 5.21
CA LYS A 33 -2.45 10.05 5.34
C LYS A 33 -2.21 11.37 6.07
N ARG A 34 -2.91 12.44 5.69
CA ARG A 34 -2.77 13.77 6.30
C ARG A 34 -3.30 13.82 7.74
N SER A 35 -4.47 13.23 8.00
CA SER A 35 -5.12 13.32 9.32
C SER A 35 -4.64 12.28 10.34
N LYS A 36 -3.98 11.21 9.88
CA LYS A 36 -3.68 10.00 10.68
C LYS A 36 -4.93 9.33 11.28
N LEU A 37 -6.12 9.63 10.77
CA LEU A 37 -7.39 9.10 11.29
C LEU A 37 -7.42 7.57 11.30
N GLY A 38 -6.82 6.91 10.30
CA GLY A 38 -6.73 5.45 10.24
C GLY A 38 -6.05 4.83 11.46
N MET A 39 -5.02 5.48 12.01
CA MET A 39 -4.32 5.00 13.22
C MET A 39 -5.21 5.15 14.46
N VAL A 40 -5.95 6.25 14.57
CA VAL A 40 -6.88 6.51 15.68
C VAL A 40 -8.02 5.48 15.69
N ILE A 41 -8.63 5.22 14.52
CA ILE A 41 -9.71 4.22 14.40
C ILE A 41 -9.17 2.80 14.70
N MET A 42 -7.95 2.48 14.25
CA MET A 42 -7.29 1.22 14.61
C MET A 42 -7.03 1.11 16.12
N GLY A 43 -6.64 2.22 16.76
CA GLY A 43 -6.49 2.32 18.21
C GLY A 43 -7.80 1.99 18.94
N LEU A 44 -8.91 2.63 18.55
CA LEU A 44 -10.24 2.34 19.11
C LEU A 44 -10.64 0.87 18.91
N TYR A 45 -10.43 0.31 17.72
CA TYR A 45 -10.74 -1.10 17.43
C TYR A 45 -9.97 -2.06 18.36
N LYS A 46 -8.69 -1.78 18.61
CA LYS A 46 -7.81 -2.61 19.44
C LYS A 46 -7.95 -2.34 20.94
N HIS A 47 -8.54 -1.22 21.35
CA HIS A 47 -8.61 -0.84 22.76
C HIS A 47 -9.41 -1.88 23.58
N PRO A 48 -8.92 -2.33 24.75
CA PRO A 48 -9.59 -3.36 25.55
C PRO A 48 -10.97 -2.93 26.06
N GLU A 49 -11.10 -1.66 26.47
CA GLU A 49 -12.35 -1.11 27.03
C GLU A 49 -13.33 -0.54 25.99
N GLU A 50 -13.09 -0.74 24.69
CA GLU A 50 -14.04 -0.32 23.66
C GLU A 50 -15.16 -1.36 23.48
N LEU A 51 -16.41 -0.88 23.34
CA LEU A 51 -17.58 -1.73 23.22
C LEU A 51 -17.65 -2.43 21.87
N LYS A 52 -18.26 -3.62 21.86
CA LYS A 52 -18.35 -4.50 20.70
C LYS A 52 -19.00 -3.80 19.49
N GLU A 53 -20.04 -3.01 19.73
CA GLU A 53 -20.77 -2.24 18.73
C GLU A 53 -19.83 -1.22 18.06
N ASN A 54 -19.07 -0.47 18.85
CA ASN A 54 -18.09 0.47 18.33
C ASN A 54 -16.93 -0.23 17.61
N LYS A 55 -16.45 -1.38 18.11
CA LYS A 55 -15.44 -2.19 17.40
C LYS A 55 -15.93 -2.66 16.03
N ARG A 56 -17.21 -3.00 15.89
CA ARG A 56 -17.81 -3.34 14.59
C ARG A 56 -17.79 -2.15 13.63
N LEU A 57 -18.18 -0.96 14.08
CA LEU A 57 -18.13 0.26 13.26
C LEU A 57 -16.69 0.60 12.86
N ALA A 58 -15.76 0.55 13.80
CA ALA A 58 -14.34 0.80 13.54
C ALA A 58 -13.76 -0.21 12.53
N LYS A 59 -14.08 -1.50 12.65
CA LYS A 59 -13.68 -2.53 11.69
C LYS A 59 -14.20 -2.23 10.28
N ALA A 60 -15.48 -1.86 10.16
CA ALA A 60 -16.08 -1.51 8.87
C ALA A 60 -15.38 -0.29 8.22
N LEU A 61 -15.03 0.73 9.00
CA LEU A 61 -14.25 1.87 8.52
C LEU A 61 -12.85 1.46 8.04
N ILE A 62 -12.15 0.63 8.81
CA ILE A 62 -10.82 0.10 8.45
C ILE A 62 -10.88 -0.66 7.13
N GLU A 63 -11.85 -1.55 6.96
CA GLU A 63 -12.03 -2.33 5.72
C GLU A 63 -12.38 -1.43 4.53
N LYS A 64 -13.33 -0.49 4.71
CA LYS A 64 -13.75 0.46 3.66
C LYS A 64 -12.59 1.29 3.15
N TRP A 65 -11.76 1.81 4.06
CA TRP A 65 -10.71 2.75 3.75
C TRP A 65 -9.38 2.11 3.37
N SER A 66 -9.13 0.87 3.78
CA SER A 66 -7.91 0.15 3.40
C SER A 66 -8.01 -0.53 2.05
N ARG A 67 -9.21 -0.93 1.60
CA ARG A 67 -9.44 -1.54 0.27
C ARG A 67 -8.80 -0.75 -0.89
N PRO A 68 -8.98 0.58 -1.03
CA PRO A 68 -8.37 1.34 -2.13
C PRO A 68 -6.84 1.48 -2.02
N LEU A 69 -6.26 1.33 -0.82
CA LEU A 69 -4.82 1.40 -0.62
C LEU A 69 -4.11 0.17 -1.22
N PHE A 70 -4.68 -1.02 -1.01
CA PHE A 70 -4.05 -2.27 -1.45
C PHE A 70 -4.19 -2.53 -2.95
N HIS A 71 -5.29 -2.11 -3.60
CA HIS A 71 -5.46 -2.34 -5.04
C HIS A 71 -4.43 -1.59 -5.90
N LYS A 72 -4.03 -0.37 -5.52
CA LYS A 72 -3.01 0.39 -6.26
C LYS A 72 -1.61 -0.18 -6.10
N GLU A 73 -1.28 -0.72 -4.92
CA GLU A 73 0.04 -1.33 -4.69
C GLU A 73 0.19 -2.67 -5.42
N THR A 74 -0.89 -3.46 -5.54
CA THR A 74 -0.90 -4.67 -6.36
C THR A 74 -0.63 -4.35 -7.83
N ASP A 75 -1.28 -3.32 -8.37
CA ASP A 75 -1.13 -2.92 -9.77
C ASP A 75 0.30 -2.45 -10.10
N LEU A 76 0.89 -1.62 -9.24
CA LEU A 76 2.28 -1.16 -9.40
C LEU A 76 3.31 -2.30 -9.33
N ARG A 77 3.14 -3.24 -8.38
CA ARG A 77 4.01 -4.43 -8.29
C ARG A 77 3.83 -5.35 -9.50
N GLN A 78 2.62 -5.47 -10.01
CA GLN A 78 2.31 -6.28 -11.18
C GLN A 78 2.92 -5.67 -12.45
N LEU A 79 2.85 -4.35 -12.61
CA LEU A 79 3.51 -3.62 -13.69
C LEU A 79 5.04 -3.80 -13.67
N GLY A 80 5.64 -3.79 -12.48
CA GLY A 80 7.06 -4.07 -12.28
C GLY A 80 7.46 -5.48 -12.74
N ARG A 81 6.68 -6.50 -12.38
CA ARG A 81 6.93 -7.89 -12.82
C ARG A 81 6.82 -8.04 -14.34
N VAL A 82 5.79 -7.46 -14.96
CA VAL A 82 5.61 -7.50 -16.42
C VAL A 82 6.80 -6.83 -17.14
N HIS A 83 7.36 -5.77 -16.57
CA HIS A 83 8.54 -5.13 -17.11
C HIS A 83 9.78 -6.02 -16.98
N GLU A 84 9.98 -6.64 -15.82
CA GLU A 84 11.08 -7.58 -15.56
C GLU A 84 11.03 -8.80 -16.48
N ASP A 85 9.85 -9.42 -16.64
CA ASP A 85 9.63 -10.54 -17.55
C ASP A 85 9.97 -10.17 -19.00
N ARG A 86 9.62 -8.96 -19.45
CA ARG A 86 9.99 -8.47 -20.79
C ARG A 86 11.49 -8.24 -20.96
N LEU A 87 12.17 -7.76 -19.91
CA LEU A 87 13.62 -7.60 -19.94
C LEU A 87 14.33 -8.95 -20.00
N ILE A 88 13.85 -9.94 -19.24
CA ILE A 88 14.33 -11.32 -19.28
C ILE A 88 14.06 -11.95 -20.65
N GLU A 89 12.85 -11.78 -21.21
CA GLU A 89 12.49 -12.26 -22.55
C GLU A 89 13.37 -11.64 -23.63
N HIS A 90 13.58 -10.32 -23.58
CA HIS A 90 14.46 -9.62 -24.51
C HIS A 90 15.92 -10.09 -24.38
N HIS A 91 16.40 -10.35 -23.17
CA HIS A 91 17.74 -10.88 -22.92
C HIS A 91 17.89 -12.32 -23.44
N MET A 92 16.89 -13.18 -23.20
CA MET A 92 16.82 -14.54 -23.75
C MET A 92 16.79 -14.54 -25.28
N ARG A 93 16.11 -13.55 -25.90
CA ARG A 93 16.00 -13.43 -27.36
C ARG A 93 17.30 -12.97 -28.03
N ARG A 94 18.13 -12.20 -27.32
CA ARG A 94 19.45 -11.76 -27.81
C ARG A 94 20.54 -12.82 -27.66
N GLY A 95 20.31 -13.88 -26.88
CA GLY A 95 21.29 -14.92 -26.61
C GLY A 95 22.50 -14.40 -25.82
N PRO A 96 23.14 -15.23 -24.98
CA PRO A 96 24.41 -14.86 -24.38
C PRO A 96 25.52 -14.93 -25.44
N GLY A 97 25.98 -13.76 -25.90
CA GLY A 97 27.24 -13.60 -26.64
C GLY A 97 27.09 -13.55 -28.17
N ASP A 98 26.77 -12.37 -28.69
CA ASP A 98 27.19 -11.97 -30.05
C ASP A 98 28.32 -10.93 -29.93
N ASP A 99 29.42 -11.36 -29.31
CA ASP A 99 30.70 -10.65 -29.34
C ASP A 99 31.55 -11.26 -30.47
N ARG A 100 31.10 -11.12 -31.72
CA ARG A 100 31.94 -11.37 -32.91
C ARG A 100 32.03 -10.10 -33.73
N GLU A 101 32.85 -9.17 -33.28
CA GLU A 101 33.38 -8.12 -34.15
C GLU A 101 34.44 -8.76 -35.06
N GLY A 102 34.07 -8.85 -36.34
CA GLY A 102 34.84 -9.50 -37.40
C GLY A 102 36.07 -8.71 -37.82
N GLY A 103 37.09 -9.45 -38.26
CA GLY A 103 38.24 -8.87 -38.93
C GLY A 103 37.88 -8.27 -40.30
N GLU A 104 38.49 -7.13 -40.62
CA GLU A 104 38.65 -6.65 -41.99
C GLU A 104 40.12 -6.79 -42.39
N ALA A 105 40.38 -7.77 -43.25
CA ALA A 105 41.53 -7.77 -44.14
C ALA A 105 41.11 -7.08 -45.44
N ALA A 106 41.76 -5.97 -45.79
CA ALA A 106 41.78 -5.46 -47.16
C ALA A 106 43.13 -4.78 -47.41
N GLY A 107 43.86 -5.29 -48.40
CA GLY A 107 45.17 -4.79 -48.82
C GLY A 107 45.11 -3.53 -49.68
N GLY A 108 46.30 -3.04 -50.05
CA GLY A 108 46.48 -1.98 -51.04
C GLY A 108 47.94 -1.55 -51.09
N GLY A 109 48.57 -1.75 -52.26
CA GLY A 109 49.99 -1.54 -52.49
C GLY A 109 50.45 -0.09 -52.55
N GLY A 110 51.77 0.06 -52.62
CA GLY A 110 52.53 1.31 -52.75
C GLY A 110 54.01 1.04 -52.56
#